data_AF-A0A165III8-F1
#
_entry.id   AF-A0A165III8-F1
#
_cell.length_a   1.000
_cell.length_b   1.000
_cell.length_c   1.000
_cell.angle_alpha   90.00
_cell.angle_beta   90.00
_cell.angle_gamma   90.00
#
_symmetry.space_group_name_H-M   'P 1'
#
loop_
_entity.id
_entity.type
_entity.pdbx_description
1 polymer ?
#
loop_
_entity_poly.entity_id
_entity_poly.type
_entity_poly.pdbx_seq_one_letter_code
_entity_poly.pdbx_strand_id
1 'polypeptide(L)'
;MVAGNRYDYRVLGATCSRLTLNVRFLALSPTTHLAVLANEQLHTMLRLDGVDGVQVPLTALLKPLVRLGARREAVDAVVPGFFDAVDEANFRFTHESRDELARRWLGDLQALARAGCLIREEIPSLVLAMLFIGLDQRSSYHLNTCVVVAVETVCAAVSSGEDALPLELSICRHIWTWAQSVALPVRARVVELIPGGRTLTRLGRWLAHAFLTGADMTSVDADTYAQPPPLDVLILLLSQTRPPKGGVQEGEHLAPFVVCPETDYNAIRHHVDLLARCLANVREYLTSGSVTAGSDLAEIQPLMKRLTEKLPSGVKGGNVTASAVQQVLTQLHITVCIQVSNIMNKTTGQRQNVLDYIDSPKKQTASAPSPSHDSD
;
A
#
# COMPACT_ATOMS: atom_id res chain seq x y z
N MET A 1 29.54 -11.71 -47.63
CA MET A 1 29.95 -12.22 -46.30
C MET A 1 30.48 -11.06 -45.49
N VAL A 2 29.63 -10.43 -44.67
CA VAL A 2 30.02 -9.36 -43.75
C VAL A 2 30.31 -10.03 -42.42
N ALA A 3 31.56 -9.93 -41.95
CA ALA A 3 31.97 -10.44 -40.66
C ALA A 3 31.24 -9.66 -39.56
N GLY A 4 30.23 -10.29 -38.96
CA GLY A 4 29.53 -9.74 -37.80
C GLY A 4 30.49 -9.73 -36.61
N ASN A 5 30.94 -8.54 -36.23
CA ASN A 5 31.59 -8.29 -34.95
C ASN A 5 30.62 -8.69 -33.82
N ARG A 6 30.74 -9.93 -33.34
CA ARG A 6 30.17 -10.35 -32.07
C ARG A 6 31.00 -9.67 -30.98
N TYR A 7 30.58 -8.49 -30.56
CA TYR A 7 31.10 -7.89 -29.35
C TYR A 7 30.85 -8.84 -28.19
N ASP A 8 31.88 -9.09 -27.39
CA ASP A 8 31.80 -9.97 -26.23
C ASP A 8 30.99 -9.26 -25.14
N TYR A 9 29.69 -9.59 -25.06
CA TYR A 9 28.73 -9.04 -24.12
C TYR A 9 29.16 -9.18 -22.65
N ARG A 10 30.10 -10.09 -22.34
CA ARG A 10 30.64 -10.28 -20.98
C ARG A 10 31.56 -9.14 -20.54
N VAL A 11 32.34 -8.58 -21.45
CA VAL A 11 33.22 -7.42 -21.15
C VAL A 11 32.38 -6.15 -20.97
N LEU A 12 31.26 -6.04 -21.71
CA LEU A 12 30.25 -5.00 -21.51
C LEU A 12 29.56 -5.11 -20.15
N GLY A 13 29.32 -6.31 -19.63
CA GLY A 13 28.69 -6.51 -18.31
C GLY A 13 29.50 -5.94 -17.13
N ALA A 14 30.81 -6.19 -17.09
CA ALA A 14 31.68 -5.67 -16.02
C ALA A 14 31.92 -4.15 -16.14
N THR A 15 31.97 -3.64 -17.37
CA THR A 15 32.17 -2.21 -17.65
C THR A 15 30.87 -1.42 -17.40
N CYS A 16 29.71 -1.97 -17.76
CA CYS A 16 28.39 -1.46 -17.39
C CYS A 16 28.25 -1.43 -15.87
N SER A 17 28.52 -2.51 -15.15
CA SER A 17 28.37 -2.55 -13.69
C SER A 17 29.13 -1.41 -12.98
N ARG A 18 30.34 -1.06 -13.46
CA ARG A 18 31.14 0.06 -12.92
C ARG A 18 30.69 1.43 -13.42
N LEU A 19 30.30 1.56 -14.69
CA LEU A 19 29.73 2.80 -15.24
C LEU A 19 28.41 3.14 -14.56
N THR A 20 27.52 2.17 -14.36
CA THR A 20 26.23 2.37 -13.71
C THR A 20 26.41 2.78 -12.25
N LEU A 21 27.41 2.25 -11.53
CA LEU A 21 27.72 2.66 -10.16
C LEU A 21 28.26 4.10 -10.08
N ASN A 22 29.17 4.49 -10.98
CA ASN A 22 29.76 5.83 -11.00
C ASN A 22 28.77 6.89 -11.51
N VAL A 23 27.98 6.57 -12.54
CA VAL A 23 26.91 7.42 -13.07
C VAL A 23 25.81 7.61 -12.03
N ARG A 24 25.47 6.59 -11.23
CA ARG A 24 24.51 6.73 -10.11
C ARG A 24 25.03 7.60 -8.98
N PHE A 25 26.30 7.47 -8.62
CA PHE A 25 26.90 8.32 -7.59
C PHE A 25 26.93 9.80 -8.02
N LEU A 26 27.14 10.05 -9.32
CA LEU A 26 27.03 11.38 -9.92
C LEU A 26 25.58 11.86 -10.03
N ALA A 27 24.63 11.00 -10.41
CA ALA A 27 23.21 11.35 -10.54
C ALA A 27 22.57 11.80 -9.21
N LEU A 28 23.12 11.33 -8.09
CA LEU A 28 22.64 11.60 -6.73
C LEU A 28 23.51 12.65 -6.00
N SER A 29 24.44 13.28 -6.73
CA SER A 29 25.21 14.45 -6.30
C SER A 29 24.31 15.71 -6.31
N PRO A 30 24.65 16.79 -5.57
CA PRO A 30 23.96 18.08 -5.70
C PRO A 30 23.81 18.46 -7.18
N THR A 31 22.76 19.22 -7.52
CA THR A 31 22.28 19.53 -8.88
C THR A 31 23.32 20.20 -9.78
N THR A 32 24.36 19.46 -10.13
CA THR A 32 25.35 19.79 -11.13
C THR A 32 24.80 19.35 -12.48
N HIS A 33 25.17 20.06 -13.53
CA HIS A 33 24.81 19.67 -14.89
C HIS A 33 25.22 18.22 -15.21
N LEU A 34 26.37 17.77 -14.67
CA LEU A 34 26.85 16.40 -14.81
C LEU A 34 25.93 15.37 -14.14
N ALA A 35 25.38 15.68 -12.96
CA ALA A 35 24.42 14.80 -12.29
C ALA A 35 23.15 14.59 -13.13
N VAL A 36 22.66 15.66 -13.75
CA VAL A 36 21.47 15.59 -14.62
C VAL A 36 21.75 14.74 -15.86
N LEU A 37 22.85 14.99 -16.58
CA LEU A 37 23.23 14.20 -17.74
C LEU A 37 23.49 12.73 -17.40
N ALA A 38 24.15 12.48 -16.27
CA ALA A 38 24.37 11.13 -15.75
C ALA A 38 23.03 10.42 -15.51
N ASN A 39 22.07 11.13 -14.92
CA ASN A 39 20.73 10.59 -14.70
C ASN A 39 20.00 10.29 -16.03
N GLU A 40 19.97 11.24 -16.96
CA GLU A 40 19.35 11.05 -18.27
C GLU A 40 19.95 9.87 -19.05
N GLN A 41 21.28 9.72 -18.99
CA GLN A 41 21.98 8.60 -19.60
C GLN A 41 21.62 7.28 -18.93
N LEU A 42 21.53 7.24 -17.58
CA LEU A 42 21.09 6.06 -16.85
C LEU A 42 19.68 5.64 -17.27
N HIS A 43 18.72 6.57 -17.31
CA HIS A 43 17.35 6.29 -17.74
C HIS A 43 17.28 5.84 -19.20
N THR A 44 18.14 6.38 -20.06
CA THR A 44 18.25 5.98 -21.47
C THR A 44 18.78 4.56 -21.59
N MET A 45 19.85 4.22 -20.87
CA MET A 45 20.41 2.86 -20.84
C MET A 45 19.40 1.83 -20.31
N LEU A 46 18.70 2.14 -19.22
CA LEU A 46 17.68 1.26 -18.63
C LEU A 46 16.47 1.02 -19.55
N ARG A 47 16.23 1.89 -20.55
CA ARG A 47 15.14 1.75 -21.52
C ARG A 47 15.56 1.02 -22.79
N LEU A 48 16.78 1.23 -23.26
CA LEU A 48 17.24 0.77 -24.57
C LEU A 48 17.89 -0.62 -24.51
N ASP A 49 18.66 -0.90 -23.46
CA ASP A 49 19.37 -2.15 -23.31
C ASP A 49 18.61 -3.03 -22.31
N GLY A 50 18.23 -4.25 -22.71
CA GLY A 50 17.77 -5.25 -21.76
C GLY A 50 18.90 -5.53 -20.78
N VAL A 51 18.83 -4.95 -19.59
CA VAL A 51 19.89 -5.04 -18.57
C VAL A 51 19.78 -6.37 -17.81
N ASP A 52 19.70 -7.46 -18.55
CA ASP A 52 19.48 -8.80 -18.01
C ASP A 52 20.63 -9.18 -17.09
N GLY A 53 20.28 -9.57 -15.86
CA GLY A 53 21.25 -10.05 -14.86
C GLY A 53 21.99 -8.97 -14.08
N VAL A 54 21.76 -7.68 -14.33
CA VAL A 54 22.32 -6.63 -13.47
C VAL A 54 21.40 -6.40 -12.27
N GLN A 55 21.93 -6.66 -11.09
CA GLN A 55 21.24 -6.41 -9.83
C GLN A 55 21.91 -5.29 -9.04
N VAL A 56 21.11 -4.46 -8.39
CA VAL A 56 21.58 -3.33 -7.60
C VAL A 56 21.35 -3.59 -6.13
N PRO A 57 22.42 -3.66 -5.31
CA PRO A 57 22.27 -3.88 -3.89
C PRO A 57 21.65 -2.64 -3.20
N LEU A 58 20.79 -2.89 -2.22
CA LEU A 58 20.11 -1.89 -1.41
C LEU A 58 21.07 -0.91 -0.76
N THR A 59 22.22 -1.40 -0.28
CA THR A 59 23.26 -0.54 0.30
C THR A 59 23.75 0.54 -0.66
N ALA A 60 23.80 0.28 -1.97
CA ALA A 60 24.12 1.31 -2.96
C ALA A 60 22.98 2.33 -3.12
N LEU A 61 21.73 1.87 -3.00
CA LEU A 61 20.51 2.69 -3.11
C LEU A 61 20.26 3.55 -1.87
N LEU A 62 20.76 3.16 -0.69
CA LEU A 62 20.55 3.90 0.57
C LEU A 62 21.56 5.03 0.82
N LYS A 63 22.76 5.00 0.22
CA LYS A 63 23.77 6.09 0.38
C LYS A 63 23.19 7.49 0.12
N PRO A 64 22.40 7.72 -0.94
CA PRO A 64 21.77 9.02 -1.20
C PRO A 64 20.85 9.47 -0.06
N LEU A 65 20.10 8.56 0.56
CA LEU A 65 19.21 8.92 1.68
C LEU A 65 20.00 9.44 2.88
N VAL A 66 21.09 8.76 3.23
CA VAL A 66 21.98 9.22 4.32
C VAL A 66 22.50 10.62 4.01
N ARG A 67 22.95 10.85 2.77
CA ARG A 67 23.42 12.17 2.33
C ARG A 67 22.33 13.25 2.35
N LEU A 68 21.10 12.89 2.01
CA LEU A 68 19.93 13.80 2.06
C LEU A 68 19.49 14.14 3.49
N GLY A 69 20.21 13.64 4.52
CA GLY A 69 19.93 13.92 5.92
C GLY A 69 18.88 12.98 6.52
N ALA A 70 18.74 11.76 5.98
CA ALA A 70 17.96 10.73 6.65
C ALA A 70 18.50 10.52 8.08
N ARG A 71 17.60 10.38 9.04
CA ARG A 71 17.99 10.16 10.44
C ARG A 71 18.59 8.77 10.62
N ARG A 72 19.55 8.64 11.53
CA ARG A 72 20.19 7.36 11.87
C ARG A 72 19.16 6.28 12.19
N GLU A 73 18.16 6.60 13.00
CA GLU A 73 17.12 5.65 13.41
C GLU A 73 16.32 5.11 12.23
N ALA A 74 16.05 5.95 11.23
CA ALA A 74 15.36 5.54 10.02
C ALA A 74 16.24 4.64 9.16
N VAL A 75 17.53 4.96 9.00
CA VAL A 75 18.46 4.17 8.19
C VAL A 75 18.73 2.81 8.85
N ASP A 76 18.93 2.79 10.16
CA ASP A 76 19.16 1.56 10.93
C ASP A 76 17.90 0.66 10.98
N ALA A 77 16.71 1.25 10.89
CA ALA A 77 15.47 0.48 10.73
C ALA A 77 15.39 -0.24 9.38
N VAL A 78 16.12 0.22 8.35
CA VAL A 78 16.22 -0.45 7.04
C VAL A 78 17.38 -1.44 7.01
N VAL A 79 18.59 -0.98 7.35
CA VAL A 79 19.81 -1.79 7.39
C VAL A 79 20.62 -1.39 8.63
N PRO A 80 20.59 -2.20 9.71
CA PRO A 80 21.29 -1.88 10.95
C PRO A 80 22.78 -1.61 10.75
N GLY A 81 23.28 -0.49 11.27
CA GLY A 81 24.69 -0.11 11.23
C GLY A 81 25.15 0.48 9.89
N PHE A 82 24.27 0.58 8.90
CA PHE A 82 24.63 1.14 7.59
C PHE A 82 24.96 2.64 7.66
N PHE A 83 24.35 3.37 8.60
CA PHE A 83 24.57 4.81 8.75
C PHE A 83 26.06 5.15 8.99
N ASP A 84 26.75 4.36 9.79
CA ASP A 84 28.17 4.57 10.13
C ASP A 84 29.12 4.21 8.98
N ALA A 85 28.66 3.43 8.00
CA ALA A 85 29.44 3.01 6.85
C ALA A 85 29.44 4.04 5.70
N VAL A 86 28.67 5.12 5.80
CA VAL A 86 28.59 6.16 4.76
C VAL A 86 29.49 7.33 5.12
N ASP A 87 30.62 7.42 4.41
CA ASP A 87 31.48 8.60 4.45
C ASP A 87 30.69 9.85 4.01
N GLU A 88 30.85 10.96 4.74
CA GLU A 88 30.32 12.30 4.42
C GLU A 88 28.79 12.48 4.55
N ALA A 89 28.20 12.09 5.70
CA ALA A 89 26.77 12.27 5.98
C ALA A 89 26.28 13.75 6.11
N ASN A 90 27.10 14.77 5.84
CA ASN A 90 26.84 16.15 6.26
C ASN A 90 26.80 17.19 5.11
N PHE A 91 26.14 16.86 4.00
CA PHE A 91 25.80 17.89 3.02
C PHE A 91 24.63 18.74 3.54
N ARG A 92 24.81 20.06 3.59
CA ARG A 92 23.73 21.00 3.92
C ARG A 92 22.92 21.28 2.66
N PHE A 93 21.74 20.68 2.57
CA PHE A 93 20.78 20.97 1.50
C PHE A 93 19.77 22.03 1.92
N THR A 94 19.37 22.88 0.97
CA THR A 94 18.12 23.64 1.11
C THR A 94 16.94 22.66 1.05
N HIS A 95 15.79 23.09 1.55
CA HIS A 95 14.56 22.31 1.49
C HIS A 95 14.20 21.91 0.05
N GLU A 96 14.26 22.87 -0.88
CA GLU A 96 13.96 22.66 -2.30
C GLU A 96 14.94 21.68 -2.97
N SER A 97 16.24 21.84 -2.74
CA SER A 97 17.25 20.94 -3.33
C SER A 97 17.13 19.53 -2.80
N ARG A 98 16.81 19.36 -1.51
CA ARG A 98 16.57 18.04 -0.92
C ARG A 98 15.34 17.37 -1.54
N ASP A 99 14.23 18.10 -1.68
CA ASP A 99 13.00 17.57 -2.28
C ASP A 99 13.20 17.19 -3.76
N GLU A 100 13.94 17.99 -4.53
CA GLU A 100 14.32 17.66 -5.91
C GLU A 100 15.18 16.39 -5.99
N LEU A 101 16.20 16.26 -5.16
CA LEU A 101 17.07 15.08 -5.14
C LEU A 101 16.31 13.82 -4.69
N ALA A 102 15.44 13.93 -3.69
CA ALA A 102 14.58 12.83 -3.26
C ALA A 102 13.64 12.38 -4.40
N ARG A 103 13.06 13.32 -5.17
CA ARG A 103 12.27 12.99 -6.36
C ARG A 103 13.06 12.27 -7.44
N ARG A 104 14.30 12.72 -7.72
CA ARG A 104 15.19 12.03 -8.67
C ARG A 104 15.49 10.60 -8.22
N TRP A 105 15.87 10.43 -6.95
CA TRP A 105 16.12 9.12 -6.37
C TRP A 105 14.90 8.19 -6.50
N LEU A 106 13.69 8.67 -6.18
CA LEU A 106 12.45 7.91 -6.39
C LEU A 106 12.21 7.58 -7.88
N GLY A 107 12.55 8.49 -8.79
CA GLY A 107 12.49 8.25 -10.23
C GLY A 107 13.46 7.16 -10.70
N ASP A 108 14.66 7.13 -10.14
CA ASP A 108 15.68 6.11 -10.43
C ASP A 108 15.24 4.74 -9.94
N LEU A 109 14.71 4.66 -8.72
CA LEU A 109 14.14 3.42 -8.20
C LEU A 109 13.03 2.87 -9.09
N GLN A 110 12.15 3.74 -9.59
CA GLN A 110 11.10 3.34 -10.53
C GLN A 110 11.67 2.81 -11.84
N ALA A 111 12.72 3.45 -12.39
CA ALA A 111 13.36 2.98 -13.62
C ALA A 111 14.06 1.63 -13.41
N LEU A 112 14.77 1.47 -12.28
CA LEU A 112 15.43 0.21 -11.91
C LEU A 112 14.42 -0.93 -11.68
N ALA A 113 13.29 -0.63 -11.04
CA ALA A 113 12.21 -1.59 -10.85
C ALA A 113 11.67 -2.09 -12.20
N ARG A 114 11.34 -1.17 -13.11
CA ARG A 114 10.83 -1.52 -14.44
C ARG A 114 11.84 -2.31 -15.29
N ALA A 115 13.13 -2.06 -15.09
CA ALA A 115 14.21 -2.77 -15.74
C ALA A 115 14.57 -4.11 -15.05
N GLY A 116 13.86 -4.53 -14.00
CA GLY A 116 14.14 -5.78 -13.28
C GLY A 116 15.48 -5.79 -12.55
N CYS A 117 16.06 -4.62 -12.28
CA CYS A 117 17.40 -4.49 -11.71
C CYS A 117 17.44 -4.51 -10.17
N LEU A 118 16.27 -4.59 -9.51
CA LEU A 118 16.19 -4.61 -8.05
C LEU A 118 16.31 -6.04 -7.51
N ILE A 119 17.06 -6.22 -6.43
CA ILE A 119 17.15 -7.51 -5.72
C ILE A 119 15.84 -7.73 -4.97
N ARG A 120 15.15 -8.83 -5.30
CA ARG A 120 13.78 -9.12 -4.84
C ARG A 120 13.69 -9.18 -3.31
N GLU A 121 14.68 -9.80 -2.68
CA GLU A 121 14.76 -10.03 -1.24
C GLU A 121 14.93 -8.72 -0.44
N GLU A 122 15.47 -7.68 -1.07
CA GLU A 122 15.75 -6.39 -0.44
C GLU A 122 14.58 -5.38 -0.60
N ILE A 123 13.53 -5.74 -1.35
CA ILE A 123 12.40 -4.85 -1.63
C ILE A 123 11.62 -4.44 -0.39
N PRO A 124 11.34 -5.31 0.60
CA PRO A 124 10.67 -4.89 1.84
C PRO A 124 11.37 -3.71 2.52
N SER A 125 12.70 -3.77 2.61
CA SER A 125 13.54 -2.72 3.19
C SER A 125 13.59 -1.48 2.28
N LEU A 126 13.65 -1.65 0.96
CA LEU A 126 13.59 -0.53 0.02
C LEU A 126 12.25 0.23 0.11
N VAL A 127 11.13 -0.48 0.23
CA VAL A 127 9.80 0.12 0.41
C VAL A 127 9.74 0.91 1.72
N LEU A 128 10.26 0.35 2.82
CA LEU A 128 10.34 1.06 4.09
C LEU A 128 11.17 2.34 3.99
N ALA A 129 12.30 2.31 3.26
CA ALA A 129 13.13 3.49 3.00
C ALA A 129 12.37 4.59 2.23
N MET A 130 11.58 4.21 1.21
CA MET A 130 10.72 5.16 0.47
C MET A 130 9.65 5.78 1.39
N LEU A 131 9.05 4.99 2.28
CA LEU A 131 8.07 5.48 3.26
C LEU A 131 8.69 6.49 4.23
N PHE A 132 9.95 6.32 4.64
CA PHE A 132 10.63 7.33 5.48
C PHE A 132 10.76 8.69 4.82
N ILE A 133 10.94 8.76 3.50
CA ILE A 133 10.87 10.03 2.77
C ILE A 133 9.47 10.64 2.93
N GLY A 134 8.41 9.86 2.75
CA GLY A 134 7.03 10.35 2.84
C GLY A 134 6.57 10.70 4.26
N LEU A 135 7.27 10.20 5.28
CA LEU A 135 7.02 10.46 6.69
C LEU A 135 7.79 11.66 7.24
N ASP A 136 8.79 12.16 6.52
CA ASP A 136 9.47 13.38 6.90
C ASP A 136 8.50 14.56 6.83
N GLN A 137 8.32 15.25 7.96
CA GLN A 137 7.45 16.43 8.10
C GLN A 137 7.82 17.56 7.14
N ARG A 138 9.07 17.58 6.67
CA ARG A 138 9.53 18.54 5.68
C ARG A 138 9.12 18.14 4.26
N SER A 139 8.75 16.90 3.96
CA SER A 139 8.45 16.50 2.59
C SER A 139 7.25 17.26 2.01
N SER A 140 7.42 17.86 0.84
CA SER A 140 6.32 18.53 0.15
C SER A 140 5.21 17.56 -0.25
N TYR A 141 4.00 18.08 -0.46
CA TYR A 141 2.89 17.28 -1.00
C TYR A 141 3.26 16.58 -2.32
N HIS A 142 4.00 17.27 -3.20
CA HIS A 142 4.44 16.70 -4.46
C HIS A 142 5.41 15.52 -4.25
N LEU A 143 6.37 15.65 -3.32
CA LEU A 143 7.27 14.55 -2.98
C LEU A 143 6.51 13.35 -2.40
N ASN A 144 5.49 13.58 -1.55
CA ASN A 144 4.64 12.51 -1.03
C ASN A 144 3.91 11.75 -2.15
N THR A 145 3.39 12.46 -3.15
CA THR A 145 2.80 11.83 -4.34
C THR A 145 3.84 10.99 -5.11
N CYS A 146 5.07 11.50 -5.25
CA CYS A 146 6.16 10.72 -5.85
C CYS A 146 6.49 9.45 -5.05
N VAL A 147 6.45 9.50 -3.72
CA VAL A 147 6.65 8.32 -2.85
C VAL A 147 5.57 7.28 -3.12
N VAL A 148 4.29 7.67 -3.15
CA VAL A 148 3.16 6.76 -3.43
C VAL A 148 3.34 6.08 -4.79
N VAL A 149 3.65 6.84 -5.84
CA VAL A 149 3.87 6.33 -7.20
C VAL A 149 5.10 5.41 -7.28
N ALA A 150 6.17 5.74 -6.56
CA ALA A 150 7.37 4.91 -6.52
C ALA A 150 7.12 3.58 -5.82
N VAL A 151 6.45 3.61 -4.65
CA VAL A 151 6.04 2.39 -3.93
C VAL A 151 5.15 1.52 -4.82
N GLU A 152 4.17 2.11 -5.51
CA GLU A 152 3.31 1.38 -6.45
C GLU A 152 4.11 0.71 -7.57
N THR A 153 5.00 1.47 -8.21
CA THR A 153 5.80 0.99 -9.33
C THR A 153 6.75 -0.13 -8.90
N VAL A 154 7.46 0.06 -7.79
CA VAL A 154 8.42 -0.93 -7.26
C VAL A 154 7.69 -2.22 -6.92
N CYS A 155 6.57 -2.15 -6.19
CA CYS A 155 5.81 -3.33 -5.84
C CYS A 155 5.19 -4.00 -7.07
N ALA A 156 4.62 -3.24 -8.01
CA ALA A 156 4.02 -3.80 -9.22
C ALA A 156 5.04 -4.52 -10.10
N ALA A 157 6.28 -4.00 -10.21
CA ALA A 157 7.33 -4.62 -10.99
C ALA A 157 7.71 -6.02 -10.50
N VAL A 158 7.58 -6.26 -9.19
CA VAL A 158 7.98 -7.53 -8.56
C VAL A 158 6.82 -8.43 -8.16
N SER A 159 5.60 -7.92 -8.27
CA SER A 159 4.35 -8.67 -8.06
C SER A 159 3.94 -9.52 -9.27
N SER A 160 4.84 -9.74 -10.23
CA SER A 160 4.64 -10.70 -11.30
C SER A 160 5.17 -12.08 -10.90
N GLY A 161 4.43 -13.14 -11.23
CA GLY A 161 4.82 -14.53 -10.98
C GLY A 161 4.23 -15.16 -9.71
N GLU A 162 4.60 -16.42 -9.47
CA GLU A 162 4.09 -17.25 -8.37
C GLU A 162 4.50 -16.70 -6.98
N ASP A 163 5.67 -16.06 -6.90
CA ASP A 163 6.22 -15.52 -5.64
C ASP A 163 5.67 -14.13 -5.27
N ALA A 164 4.69 -13.60 -6.02
CA ALA A 164 4.18 -12.24 -5.81
C ALA A 164 3.56 -12.07 -4.42
N LEU A 165 2.76 -13.03 -3.99
CA LEU A 165 2.04 -12.98 -2.72
C LEU A 165 2.96 -13.12 -1.49
N PRO A 166 3.90 -14.09 -1.42
CA PRO A 166 4.90 -14.14 -0.36
C PRO A 166 5.73 -12.85 -0.23
N LEU A 167 6.11 -12.24 -1.36
CA LEU A 167 6.85 -10.99 -1.35
C LEU A 167 6.01 -9.83 -0.79
N GLU A 168 4.76 -9.70 -1.24
CA GLU A 168 3.84 -8.67 -0.72
C GLU A 168 3.62 -8.81 0.80
N LEU A 169 3.43 -10.05 1.29
CA LEU A 169 3.35 -10.34 2.72
C LEU A 169 4.65 -9.98 3.46
N SER A 170 5.81 -10.24 2.85
CA SER A 170 7.11 -9.84 3.41
C SER A 170 7.24 -8.32 3.55
N ILE A 171 6.82 -7.56 2.53
CA ILE A 171 6.75 -6.08 2.58
C ILE A 171 5.81 -5.65 3.72
N CYS A 172 4.61 -6.25 3.80
CA CYS A 172 3.63 -5.95 4.85
C CYS A 172 4.20 -6.18 6.26
N ARG A 173 4.82 -7.35 6.50
CA ARG A 173 5.48 -7.69 7.77
C ARG A 173 6.60 -6.74 8.14
N HIS A 174 7.45 -6.37 7.18
CA HIS A 174 8.57 -5.48 7.43
C HIS A 174 8.09 -4.08 7.84
N ILE A 175 7.09 -3.53 7.13
CA ILE A 175 6.46 -2.26 7.49
C ILE A 175 5.81 -2.34 8.88
N TRP A 176 5.03 -3.40 9.14
CA TRP A 176 4.37 -3.60 10.42
C TRP A 176 5.35 -3.70 11.59
N THR A 177 6.43 -4.47 11.42
CA THR A 177 7.45 -4.72 12.46
C THR A 177 8.07 -3.41 12.95
N TRP A 178 8.34 -2.48 12.04
CA TRP A 178 8.81 -1.14 12.39
C TRP A 178 7.68 -0.25 12.93
N ALA A 179 6.51 -0.25 12.28
CA ALA A 179 5.46 0.71 12.59
C ALA A 179 4.66 0.39 13.87
N GLN A 180 4.69 -0.84 14.37
CA GLN A 180 4.00 -1.19 15.61
C GLN A 180 4.55 -0.44 16.83
N SER A 181 5.81 -0.01 16.81
CA SER A 181 6.41 0.72 17.94
C SER A 181 6.26 2.25 17.82
N VAL A 182 5.74 2.77 16.70
CA VAL A 182 5.56 4.22 16.51
C VAL A 182 4.17 4.68 16.94
N ALA A 183 4.00 6.00 17.12
CA ALA A 183 2.73 6.59 17.52
C ALA A 183 1.63 6.45 16.43
N LEU A 184 0.37 6.41 16.86
CA LEU A 184 -0.80 6.24 16.00
C LEU A 184 -0.85 7.19 14.77
N PRO A 185 -0.56 8.51 14.88
CA PRO A 185 -0.56 9.39 13.72
C PRO A 185 0.43 8.94 12.63
N VAL A 186 1.58 8.41 13.05
CA VAL A 186 2.61 7.90 12.13
C VAL A 186 2.13 6.60 11.48
N ARG A 187 1.50 5.68 12.24
CA ARG A 187 0.90 4.45 11.70
C ARG A 187 -0.16 4.75 10.64
N ALA A 188 -1.07 5.69 10.93
CA ALA A 188 -2.09 6.11 9.96
C ALA A 188 -1.45 6.71 8.70
N ARG A 189 -0.42 7.55 8.86
CA ARG A 189 0.31 8.14 7.74
C ARG A 189 1.04 7.09 6.87
N VAL A 190 1.62 6.06 7.47
CA VAL A 190 2.22 4.92 6.74
C VAL A 190 1.19 4.27 5.83
N VAL A 191 0.01 3.99 6.36
CA VAL A 191 -1.09 3.36 5.62
C VAL A 191 -1.61 4.25 4.49
N GLU A 192 -1.62 5.56 4.68
CA GLU A 192 -1.98 6.56 3.66
C GLU A 192 -0.96 6.61 2.51
N LEU A 193 0.33 6.46 2.80
CA LEU A 193 1.41 6.43 1.81
C LEU A 193 1.42 5.14 0.96
N ILE A 194 0.65 4.12 1.36
CA ILE A 194 0.50 2.90 0.58
C ILE A 194 -0.65 3.10 -0.42
N PRO A 195 -0.40 3.00 -1.74
CA PRO A 195 -1.41 3.25 -2.77
C PRO A 195 -2.58 2.26 -2.68
N GLY A 196 -3.79 2.76 -2.95
CA GLY A 196 -5.02 1.96 -3.07
C GLY A 196 -5.20 1.26 -4.42
N GLY A 197 -4.13 1.11 -5.21
CA GLY A 197 -4.17 0.43 -6.50
C GLY A 197 -4.45 -1.08 -6.37
N ARG A 198 -4.69 -1.76 -7.50
CA ARG A 198 -5.03 -3.20 -7.53
C ARG A 198 -3.98 -4.08 -6.85
N THR A 199 -2.71 -3.73 -6.97
CA THR A 199 -1.57 -4.49 -6.45
C THR A 199 -1.35 -4.33 -4.95
N LEU A 200 -1.68 -3.17 -4.37
CA LEU A 200 -1.31 -2.84 -2.98
C LEU A 200 -2.50 -2.57 -2.04
N THR A 201 -3.72 -2.71 -2.54
CA THR A 201 -4.93 -2.60 -1.71
C THR A 201 -4.93 -3.63 -0.58
N ARG A 202 -4.51 -4.86 -0.84
CA ARG A 202 -4.42 -5.93 0.17
C ARG A 202 -3.41 -5.57 1.27
N LEU A 203 -2.20 -5.18 0.90
CA LEU A 203 -1.17 -4.70 1.84
C LEU A 203 -1.67 -3.58 2.74
N GLY A 204 -2.31 -2.55 2.17
CA GLY A 204 -2.85 -1.43 2.95
C GLY A 204 -3.96 -1.84 3.92
N ARG A 205 -4.83 -2.78 3.53
CA ARG A 205 -5.90 -3.31 4.40
C ARG A 205 -5.34 -4.11 5.56
N TRP A 206 -4.41 -5.03 5.29
CA TRP A 206 -3.80 -5.86 6.34
C TRP A 206 -3.04 -5.02 7.36
N LEU A 207 -2.28 -4.01 6.92
CA LEU A 207 -1.62 -3.08 7.85
C LEU A 207 -2.63 -2.29 8.69
N ALA A 208 -3.69 -1.78 8.06
CA ALA A 208 -4.72 -1.04 8.77
C ALA A 208 -5.45 -1.92 9.80
N HIS A 209 -5.80 -3.15 9.41
CA HIS A 209 -6.40 -4.15 10.29
C HIS A 209 -5.48 -4.44 11.47
N ALA A 210 -4.19 -4.73 11.22
CA ALA A 210 -3.22 -5.04 12.27
C ALA A 210 -3.04 -3.86 13.24
N PHE A 211 -2.99 -2.62 12.76
CA PHE A 211 -2.89 -1.44 13.62
C PHE A 211 -4.15 -1.15 14.43
N LEU A 212 -5.34 -1.50 13.92
CA LEU A 212 -6.60 -1.34 14.65
C LEU A 212 -6.81 -2.42 15.72
N THR A 213 -6.45 -3.66 15.40
CA THR A 213 -6.76 -4.84 16.21
C THR A 213 -5.61 -5.27 17.11
N GLY A 214 -4.40 -4.78 16.87
CA GLY A 214 -3.19 -5.28 17.52
C GLY A 214 -2.77 -6.66 17.03
N ALA A 215 -3.28 -7.14 15.89
CA ALA A 215 -2.93 -8.43 15.34
C ALA A 215 -1.43 -8.51 14.97
N ASP A 216 -0.83 -9.67 15.24
CA ASP A 216 0.57 -9.96 14.94
C ASP A 216 0.73 -10.45 13.50
N MET A 217 1.34 -9.62 12.65
CA MET A 217 1.59 -9.94 11.25
C MET A 217 2.67 -11.01 11.04
N THR A 218 3.50 -11.30 12.04
CA THR A 218 4.52 -12.37 11.92
C THR A 218 3.87 -13.74 11.81
N SER A 219 2.70 -13.93 12.43
CA SER A 219 1.96 -15.19 12.45
C SER A 219 1.13 -15.48 11.19
N VAL A 220 0.84 -14.46 10.36
CA VAL A 220 -0.05 -14.57 9.20
C VAL A 220 0.63 -15.29 8.05
N ASP A 221 0.13 -16.43 7.60
CA ASP A 221 0.66 -17.15 6.42
C ASP A 221 0.19 -16.53 5.09
N ALA A 222 0.74 -17.02 3.97
CA ALA A 222 0.41 -16.50 2.64
C ALA A 222 -1.06 -16.75 2.27
N ASP A 223 -1.61 -17.90 2.63
CA ASP A 223 -2.99 -18.28 2.30
C ASP A 223 -4.01 -17.40 3.04
N THR A 224 -3.77 -17.15 4.32
CA THR A 224 -4.55 -16.20 5.13
C THR A 224 -4.40 -14.79 4.58
N TYR A 225 -3.17 -14.36 4.28
CA TYR A 225 -2.91 -13.04 3.71
C TYR A 225 -3.59 -12.82 2.36
N ALA A 226 -3.72 -13.87 1.52
CA ALA A 226 -4.41 -13.82 0.24
C ALA A 226 -5.87 -13.37 0.37
N GLN A 227 -6.49 -13.70 1.50
CA GLN A 227 -7.85 -13.32 1.84
C GLN A 227 -7.91 -11.90 2.42
N PRO A 228 -9.06 -11.22 2.31
CA PRO A 228 -9.28 -9.99 3.05
C PRO A 228 -9.20 -10.25 4.58
N PRO A 229 -8.74 -9.28 5.38
CA PRO A 229 -8.68 -9.41 6.84
C PRO A 229 -10.07 -9.73 7.44
N PRO A 230 -10.14 -10.42 8.58
CA PRO A 230 -11.42 -10.77 9.20
C PRO A 230 -12.16 -9.52 9.74
N LEU A 231 -13.50 -9.52 9.65
CA LEU A 231 -14.35 -8.36 10.00
C LEU A 231 -14.96 -8.45 11.40
N ASP A 232 -15.00 -9.64 12.00
CA ASP A 232 -15.57 -9.91 13.33
C ASP A 232 -14.90 -9.08 14.43
N VAL A 233 -13.57 -8.94 14.38
CA VAL A 233 -12.82 -8.11 15.34
C VAL A 233 -13.18 -6.62 15.16
N LEU A 234 -13.41 -6.15 13.94
CA LEU A 234 -13.84 -4.76 13.69
C LEU A 234 -15.25 -4.50 14.22
N ILE A 235 -16.16 -5.46 14.11
CA ILE A 235 -17.50 -5.40 14.69
C ILE A 235 -17.39 -5.24 16.21
N LEU A 236 -16.54 -6.04 16.87
CA LEU A 236 -16.29 -5.92 18.30
C LEU A 236 -15.81 -4.51 18.67
N LEU A 237 -14.81 -3.98 17.96
CA LEU A 237 -14.28 -2.62 18.19
C LEU A 237 -15.35 -1.54 18.00
N LEU A 238 -16.17 -1.64 16.95
CA LEU A 238 -17.23 -0.68 16.63
C LEU A 238 -18.47 -0.82 17.54
N SER A 239 -18.65 -1.96 18.20
CA SER A 239 -19.71 -2.14 19.19
C SER A 239 -19.41 -1.38 20.49
N GLN A 240 -18.12 -1.21 20.81
CA GLN A 240 -17.62 -0.59 22.05
C GLN A 240 -17.52 0.93 21.94
N THR A 241 -18.66 1.59 21.80
CA THR A 241 -18.74 3.07 21.64
C THR A 241 -19.16 3.80 22.92
N ARG A 242 -19.12 3.12 24.07
CA ARG A 242 -19.39 3.71 25.39
C ARG A 242 -18.36 3.17 26.39
N PRO A 243 -17.95 3.97 27.38
CA PRO A 243 -17.16 3.46 28.48
C PRO A 243 -17.94 2.37 29.24
N PRO A 244 -17.27 1.35 29.79
CA PRO A 244 -17.91 0.30 30.56
C PRO A 244 -18.63 0.89 31.79
N LYS A 245 -19.87 0.45 32.02
CA LYS A 245 -20.68 0.83 33.19
C LYS A 245 -20.06 0.17 34.44
N GLY A 246 -19.16 0.86 35.11
CA GLY A 246 -18.43 0.29 36.26
C GLY A 246 -17.22 1.09 36.70
N GLY A 247 -16.74 2.03 35.88
CA GLY A 247 -15.99 3.18 36.37
C GLY A 247 -14.63 2.88 36.98
N VAL A 248 -13.85 1.96 36.42
CA VAL A 248 -12.37 2.08 36.31
C VAL A 248 -12.00 1.23 35.10
N GLN A 249 -11.54 1.83 34.00
CA GLN A 249 -10.79 1.05 33.02
C GLN A 249 -9.37 0.90 33.57
N GLU A 250 -9.12 -0.20 34.27
CA GLU A 250 -7.77 -0.61 34.64
C GLU A 250 -7.10 -1.18 33.39
N GLY A 251 -6.55 -0.27 32.57
CA GLY A 251 -5.81 -0.63 31.36
C GLY A 251 -5.56 0.61 30.51
N GLU A 252 -4.31 0.78 30.06
CA GLU A 252 -3.84 1.95 29.29
C GLU A 252 -4.50 2.12 27.91
N HIS A 253 -5.44 1.25 27.52
CA HIS A 253 -5.99 1.23 26.17
C HIS A 253 -7.52 1.22 26.18
N LEU A 254 -8.10 2.43 26.22
CA LEU A 254 -9.47 2.67 25.78
C LEU A 254 -9.67 2.09 24.37
N ALA A 255 -10.81 1.44 24.13
CA ALA A 255 -11.11 0.97 22.79
C ALA A 255 -11.15 2.15 21.79
N PRO A 256 -10.67 1.97 20.55
CA PRO A 256 -10.40 3.05 19.57
C PRO A 256 -11.56 4.03 19.29
N PHE A 257 -12.80 3.59 19.51
CA PHE A 257 -14.03 4.30 19.13
C PHE A 257 -14.90 4.69 20.35
N VAL A 258 -14.35 4.69 21.55
CA VAL A 258 -15.05 5.15 22.76
C VAL A 258 -15.14 6.68 22.75
N VAL A 259 -16.37 7.19 22.80
CA VAL A 259 -16.65 8.63 22.91
C VAL A 259 -17.05 8.97 24.34
N CYS A 260 -16.25 9.82 24.99
CA CYS A 260 -16.39 10.33 26.34
C CYS A 260 -15.93 11.80 26.39
N PRO A 261 -16.16 12.54 27.49
CA PRO A 261 -15.74 13.94 27.60
C PRO A 261 -14.22 14.16 27.39
N GLU A 262 -13.39 13.17 27.75
CA GLU A 262 -11.94 13.19 27.64
C GLU A 262 -11.40 12.67 26.30
N THR A 263 -12.28 12.36 25.35
CA THR A 263 -11.90 11.77 24.06
C THR A 263 -10.97 12.67 23.25
N ASP A 264 -9.84 12.11 22.83
CA ASP A 264 -8.98 12.71 21.81
C ASP A 264 -9.54 12.44 20.40
N TYR A 265 -10.20 13.46 19.83
CA TYR A 265 -10.76 13.38 18.49
C TYR A 265 -9.70 13.28 17.39
N ASN A 266 -8.44 13.67 17.63
CA ASN A 266 -7.37 13.44 16.66
C ASN A 266 -7.01 11.95 16.60
N ALA A 267 -6.93 11.28 17.75
CA ALA A 267 -6.75 9.83 17.80
C ALA A 267 -7.91 9.09 17.11
N ILE A 268 -9.17 9.48 17.39
CA ILE A 268 -10.33 8.91 16.68
C ILE A 268 -10.22 9.13 15.17
N ARG A 269 -9.81 10.32 14.71
CA ARG A 269 -9.61 10.57 13.28
C ARG A 269 -8.66 9.54 12.67
N HIS A 270 -7.51 9.31 13.27
CA HIS A 270 -6.53 8.34 12.77
C HIS A 270 -7.08 6.90 12.78
N HIS A 271 -7.85 6.52 13.80
CA HIS A 271 -8.53 5.22 13.82
C HIS A 271 -9.60 5.11 12.71
N VAL A 272 -10.33 6.19 12.43
CA VAL A 272 -11.31 6.22 11.32
C VAL A 272 -10.59 6.14 9.96
N ASP A 273 -9.44 6.79 9.80
CA ASP A 273 -8.63 6.70 8.57
C ASP A 273 -8.12 5.26 8.34
N LEU A 274 -7.66 4.60 9.41
CA LEU A 274 -7.30 3.17 9.37
C LEU A 274 -8.53 2.30 9.05
N LEU A 275 -9.68 2.56 9.67
CA LEU A 275 -10.91 1.82 9.39
C LEU A 275 -11.34 1.97 7.93
N ALA A 276 -11.24 3.19 7.39
CA ALA A 276 -11.52 3.48 6.00
C ALA A 276 -10.63 2.66 5.07
N ARG A 277 -9.33 2.56 5.39
CA ARG A 277 -8.42 1.73 4.63
C ARG A 277 -8.74 0.24 4.75
N CYS A 278 -9.03 -0.24 5.96
CA CYS A 278 -9.36 -1.65 6.20
C CYS A 278 -10.59 -2.09 5.41
N LEU A 279 -11.61 -1.23 5.34
CA LEU A 279 -12.85 -1.46 4.60
C LEU A 279 -12.75 -1.09 3.11
N ALA A 280 -11.57 -0.74 2.61
CA ALA A 280 -11.38 -0.50 1.18
C ALA A 280 -11.66 -1.78 0.38
N ASN A 281 -12.19 -1.62 -0.84
CA ASN A 281 -12.55 -2.73 -1.72
C ASN A 281 -13.54 -3.74 -1.12
N VAL A 282 -14.70 -3.24 -0.64
CA VAL A 282 -15.83 -4.06 -0.12
C VAL A 282 -16.21 -5.21 -1.05
N ARG A 283 -16.02 -5.03 -2.37
CA ARG A 283 -16.28 -6.09 -3.35
C ARG A 283 -15.51 -7.37 -3.06
N GLU A 284 -14.24 -7.26 -2.66
CA GLU A 284 -13.39 -8.41 -2.43
C GLU A 284 -13.81 -9.20 -1.19
N TYR A 285 -14.25 -8.51 -0.12
CA TYR A 285 -14.89 -9.16 1.03
C TYR A 285 -16.07 -10.01 0.60
N LEU A 286 -16.94 -9.48 -0.26
CA LEU A 286 -18.14 -10.18 -0.72
C LEU A 286 -17.85 -11.30 -1.73
N THR A 287 -16.74 -11.24 -2.48
CA THR A 287 -16.37 -12.27 -3.46
C THR A 287 -15.39 -13.32 -2.94
N SER A 288 -14.75 -13.08 -1.80
CA SER A 288 -13.74 -13.99 -1.19
C SER A 288 -14.28 -15.37 -0.80
N GLY A 289 -15.61 -15.58 -0.86
CA GLY A 289 -16.23 -16.83 -0.46
C GLY A 289 -16.41 -16.98 1.05
N SER A 290 -16.02 -15.97 1.85
CA SER A 290 -16.40 -15.92 3.26
C SER A 290 -17.92 -15.85 3.39
N VAL A 291 -18.50 -16.91 3.96
CA VAL A 291 -19.95 -17.04 4.19
C VAL A 291 -20.48 -15.91 5.09
N THR A 292 -19.63 -15.37 5.97
CA THR A 292 -20.03 -14.35 6.95
C THR A 292 -19.82 -12.93 6.44
N ALA A 293 -18.92 -12.68 5.49
CA ALA A 293 -18.52 -11.32 5.10
C ALA A 293 -19.70 -10.41 4.71
N GLY A 294 -20.73 -10.96 4.06
CA GLY A 294 -21.96 -10.20 3.74
C GLY A 294 -22.77 -9.82 4.98
N SER A 295 -22.88 -10.73 5.95
CA SER A 295 -23.52 -10.48 7.24
C SER A 295 -22.71 -9.47 8.06
N ASP A 296 -21.40 -9.64 8.11
CA ASP A 296 -20.48 -8.81 8.90
C ASP A 296 -20.49 -7.36 8.39
N LEU A 297 -20.44 -7.16 7.07
CA LEU A 297 -20.56 -5.82 6.47
C LEU A 297 -21.93 -5.19 6.74
N ALA A 298 -23.01 -5.98 6.75
CA ALA A 298 -24.34 -5.50 7.10
C ALA A 298 -24.44 -5.10 8.59
N GLU A 299 -23.67 -5.74 9.47
CA GLU A 299 -23.57 -5.37 10.88
C GLU A 299 -22.70 -4.13 11.12
N ILE A 300 -21.61 -3.95 10.36
CA ILE A 300 -20.73 -2.79 10.46
C ILE A 300 -21.47 -1.48 10.12
N GLN A 301 -22.38 -1.49 9.13
CA GLN A 301 -23.13 -0.29 8.69
C GLN A 301 -23.87 0.44 9.84
N PRO A 302 -24.79 -0.21 10.59
CA PRO A 302 -25.49 0.46 11.69
C PRO A 302 -24.55 0.86 12.82
N LEU A 303 -23.44 0.14 13.05
CA LEU A 303 -22.46 0.53 14.06
C LEU A 303 -21.72 1.82 13.69
N MET A 304 -21.31 1.96 12.43
CA MET A 304 -20.72 3.20 11.92
C MET A 304 -21.70 4.37 12.02
N LYS A 305 -22.97 4.16 11.66
CA LYS A 305 -24.00 5.18 11.81
C LYS A 305 -24.15 5.62 13.27
N ARG A 306 -24.21 4.67 14.21
CA ARG A 306 -24.27 4.96 15.65
C ARG A 306 -23.05 5.73 16.15
N LEU A 307 -21.86 5.42 15.64
CA LEU A 307 -20.64 6.15 15.98
C LEU A 307 -20.72 7.60 15.46
N THR A 308 -21.17 7.82 14.22
CA THR A 308 -21.39 9.15 13.65
C THR A 308 -22.39 9.99 14.45
N GLU A 309 -23.47 9.37 14.93
CA GLU A 309 -24.52 10.03 15.73
C GLU A 309 -24.04 10.42 17.13
N LYS A 310 -23.01 9.74 17.66
CA LYS A 310 -22.42 10.05 18.97
C LYS A 310 -21.39 11.17 18.93
N LEU A 311 -20.82 11.45 17.77
CA LEU A 311 -19.87 12.56 17.63
C LEU A 311 -20.62 13.89 17.76
N PRO A 312 -20.09 14.86 18.52
CA PRO A 312 -20.76 16.14 18.71
C PRO A 312 -20.91 16.84 17.36
N SER A 313 -22.16 17.08 16.95
CA SER A 313 -22.48 17.77 15.71
C SER A 313 -22.38 19.28 15.88
N GLY A 314 -21.49 19.92 15.13
CA GLY A 314 -21.43 21.37 14.97
C GLY A 314 -20.27 22.07 15.69
N VAL A 315 -19.96 23.29 15.25
CA VAL A 315 -18.88 24.15 15.79
C VAL A 315 -19.20 24.66 17.21
N LYS A 316 -20.44 24.46 17.67
CA LYS A 316 -20.92 24.85 19.01
C LYS A 316 -20.35 23.92 20.08
N GLY A 317 -19.09 24.15 20.39
CA GLY A 317 -18.26 23.33 21.28
C GLY A 317 -16.76 23.50 21.03
N GLY A 318 -16.37 24.26 19.99
CA GLY A 318 -14.98 24.62 19.72
C GLY A 318 -14.12 23.48 19.15
N ASN A 319 -14.65 22.27 19.01
CA ASN A 319 -13.86 21.12 18.59
C ASN A 319 -13.97 20.86 17.08
N VAL A 320 -13.26 21.67 16.29
CA VAL A 320 -13.20 21.57 14.81
C VAL A 320 -12.82 20.17 14.34
N THR A 321 -12.00 19.46 15.12
CA THR A 321 -11.57 18.09 14.85
C THR A 321 -12.73 17.09 14.91
N ALA A 322 -13.65 17.21 15.86
CA ALA A 322 -14.81 16.32 15.98
C ALA A 322 -15.73 16.42 14.75
N SER A 323 -15.96 17.63 14.24
CA SER A 323 -16.73 17.83 13.01
C SER A 323 -16.02 17.21 11.79
N ALA A 324 -14.69 17.32 11.70
CA ALA A 324 -13.92 16.68 10.63
C ALA A 324 -14.01 15.15 10.70
N VAL A 325 -13.90 14.56 11.90
CA VAL A 325 -14.09 13.12 12.13
C VAL A 325 -15.49 12.69 11.68
N GLN A 326 -16.52 13.44 12.09
CA GLN A 326 -17.91 13.14 11.72
C GLN A 326 -18.10 13.14 10.20
N GLN A 327 -17.50 14.11 9.49
CA GLN A 327 -17.56 14.18 8.04
C GLN A 327 -16.89 12.96 7.37
N VAL A 328 -15.68 12.60 7.80
CA VAL A 328 -14.95 11.43 7.26
C VAL A 328 -15.73 10.15 7.50
N LEU A 329 -16.25 9.96 8.73
CA LEU A 329 -17.01 8.77 9.08
C LEU A 329 -18.35 8.68 8.33
N THR A 330 -19.02 9.82 8.12
CA THR A 330 -20.23 9.90 7.30
C THR A 330 -19.95 9.50 5.85
N GLN A 331 -18.87 10.02 5.27
CA GLN A 331 -18.47 9.70 3.91
C GLN A 331 -18.11 8.21 3.76
N LEU A 332 -17.41 7.65 4.75
CA LEU A 332 -17.08 6.23 4.78
C LEU A 332 -18.35 5.37 4.86
N HIS A 333 -19.28 5.72 5.76
CA HIS A 333 -20.57 5.03 5.90
C HIS A 333 -21.36 5.05 4.59
N ILE A 334 -21.47 6.20 3.92
CA ILE A 334 -22.15 6.31 2.62
C ILE A 334 -21.50 5.41 1.58
N THR A 335 -20.16 5.40 1.52
CA THR A 335 -19.41 4.62 0.54
C THR A 335 -19.61 3.12 0.75
N VAL A 336 -19.54 2.65 2.00
CA VAL A 336 -19.81 1.25 2.36
C VAL A 336 -21.25 0.87 2.01
N CYS A 337 -22.24 1.70 2.36
CA CYS A 337 -23.65 1.46 2.05
C CYS A 337 -23.92 1.34 0.54
N ILE A 338 -23.35 2.23 -0.27
CA ILE A 338 -23.48 2.21 -1.72
C ILE A 338 -22.85 0.93 -2.29
N GLN A 339 -21.65 0.57 -1.83
CA GLN A 339 -20.93 -0.61 -2.32
C GLN A 339 -21.66 -1.91 -1.98
N VAL A 340 -22.11 -2.07 -0.73
CA VAL A 340 -22.90 -3.24 -0.30
C VAL A 340 -24.21 -3.33 -1.09
N SER A 341 -24.98 -2.25 -1.18
CA SER A 341 -26.25 -2.24 -1.91
C SER A 341 -26.07 -2.60 -3.39
N ASN A 342 -25.05 -2.04 -4.05
CA ASN A 342 -24.76 -2.34 -5.46
C ASN A 342 -24.43 -3.81 -5.71
N ILE A 343 -23.79 -4.48 -4.76
CA ILE A 343 -23.38 -5.88 -4.90
C ILE A 343 -24.53 -6.82 -4.53
N MET A 344 -25.29 -6.51 -3.48
CA MET A 344 -26.49 -7.28 -3.11
C MET A 344 -27.54 -7.23 -4.22
N ASN A 345 -27.83 -6.04 -4.78
CA ASN A 345 -28.80 -5.90 -5.87
C ASN A 345 -28.40 -6.67 -7.14
N LYS A 346 -27.10 -6.70 -7.48
CA LYS A 346 -26.60 -7.52 -8.60
C LYS A 346 -26.78 -9.02 -8.36
N THR A 347 -26.56 -9.46 -7.12
CA THR A 347 -26.70 -10.87 -6.74
C THR A 347 -28.17 -11.30 -6.77
N THR A 348 -29.08 -10.45 -6.28
CA THR A 348 -30.53 -10.70 -6.33
C THR A 348 -31.05 -10.68 -7.77
N GLY A 349 -30.63 -9.71 -8.59
CA GLY A 349 -31.04 -9.63 -10.00
C GLY A 349 -30.53 -10.80 -10.85
N GLN A 350 -29.29 -11.27 -10.59
CA GLN A 350 -28.79 -12.49 -11.25
C GLN A 350 -29.54 -13.74 -10.80
N ARG A 351 -29.86 -13.86 -9.50
CA ARG A 351 -30.71 -14.97 -9.01
C ARG A 351 -32.09 -14.94 -9.65
N GLN A 352 -32.69 -13.77 -9.81
CA GLN A 352 -33.98 -13.62 -10.48
C GLN A 352 -33.88 -14.07 -11.95
N ASN A 353 -32.86 -13.63 -12.69
CA ASN A 353 -32.67 -14.05 -14.08
C ASN A 353 -32.44 -15.57 -14.23
N VAL A 354 -31.76 -16.22 -13.27
CA VAL A 354 -31.57 -17.68 -13.28
C VAL A 354 -32.86 -18.41 -12.96
N LEU A 355 -33.64 -17.93 -11.98
CA LEU A 355 -34.96 -18.49 -11.67
C LEU A 355 -35.91 -18.30 -12.86
N ASP A 356 -35.97 -17.11 -13.44
CA ASP A 356 -36.77 -16.80 -14.63
C ASP A 356 -36.33 -17.65 -15.84
N TYR A 357 -35.04 -18.00 -15.96
CA TYR A 357 -34.54 -18.91 -17.00
C TYR A 357 -34.93 -20.37 -16.75
N ILE A 358 -34.95 -20.82 -15.49
CA ILE A 358 -35.41 -22.17 -15.11
C ILE A 358 -36.92 -22.30 -15.30
N ASP A 359 -37.67 -21.25 -14.95
CA ASP A 359 -39.13 -21.19 -15.05
C ASP A 359 -39.62 -20.83 -16.46
N SER A 360 -38.73 -20.36 -17.34
CA SER A 360 -39.05 -20.14 -18.75
C SER A 360 -39.43 -21.48 -19.37
N PRO A 361 -40.66 -21.64 -19.91
CA PRO A 361 -41.09 -22.89 -20.49
C PRO A 361 -40.08 -23.25 -21.57
N LYS A 362 -39.33 -24.34 -21.37
CA LYS A 362 -38.38 -24.88 -22.35
C LYS A 362 -39.11 -24.88 -23.68
N LYS A 363 -38.75 -23.94 -24.55
CA LYS A 363 -39.26 -23.88 -25.91
C LYS A 363 -38.83 -25.21 -26.49
N GLN A 364 -39.76 -26.17 -26.53
CA GLN A 364 -39.54 -27.47 -27.13
C GLN A 364 -39.09 -27.16 -28.54
N THR A 365 -37.78 -27.22 -28.76
CA THR A 365 -37.20 -27.18 -30.09
C THR A 365 -37.79 -28.37 -30.79
N ALA A 366 -38.82 -28.10 -31.60
CA ALA A 366 -39.37 -29.05 -32.53
C ALA A 366 -38.20 -29.74 -33.22
N SER A 367 -38.16 -31.07 -33.09
CA SER A 367 -37.21 -31.93 -33.75
C SER A 367 -37.16 -31.55 -35.23
N ALA A 368 -36.06 -30.93 -35.66
CA ALA A 368 -35.81 -30.74 -37.08
C ALA A 368 -35.69 -32.12 -37.74
N PRO A 369 -36.38 -32.36 -38.87
CA PRO A 369 -36.29 -33.63 -39.57
C PRO A 369 -34.86 -33.82 -40.11
N SER A 370 -34.31 -35.00 -39.84
CA SER A 370 -33.00 -35.46 -40.31
C SER A 370 -32.95 -35.42 -41.85
N PRO A 371 -31.96 -34.77 -42.48
CA PRO A 371 -31.76 -34.92 -43.92
C PRO A 371 -31.18 -36.30 -44.19
N SER A 372 -31.94 -37.11 -44.92
CA SER A 372 -31.49 -38.35 -45.55
C SER A 372 -30.38 -38.05 -46.54
N HIS A 373 -29.19 -38.59 -46.29
CA HIS A 373 -28.14 -38.70 -47.29
C HIS A 373 -28.50 -39.86 -48.21
N ASP A 374 -29.03 -39.55 -49.38
CA ASP A 374 -29.00 -40.46 -50.54
C ASP A 374 -27.60 -40.40 -51.15
N SER A 375 -27.07 -41.59 -51.38
CA SER A 375 -25.83 -41.90 -52.08
C SER A 375 -26.07 -42.01 -53.58
N ASP A 376 -25.22 -41.35 -54.36
CA ASP A 376 -24.79 -41.73 -55.72
C ASP A 376 -23.31 -41.35 -55.91
#